data_AF-D6ANB0-F1
#
_entry.id   AF-D6ANB0-F1
#
_cell.length_a   1.000
_cell.length_b   1.000
_cell.length_c   1.000
_cell.angle_alpha   90.00
_cell.angle_beta   90.00
_cell.angle_gamma   90.00
#
_symmetry.space_group_name_H-M   'P 1'
#
loop_
_entity.id
_entity.type
_entity.pdbx_description
1 polymer ?
#
loop_
_entity_poly.entity_id
_entity_poly.type
_entity_poly.pdbx_seq_one_letter_code
_entity_poly.pdbx_strand_id
1 'polypeptide(L)' 'MDAGADVRIELTDQRAALRRLGVGGDRPPLSLATSDPAGYVTALAAAGEAAELTARGGLGDFGWLLHRVGLPEPG' A
#
# COMPACT_ATOMS: atom_id res chain seq x y z
N MET A 1 -4.18 38.25 7.67
CA MET A 1 -4.95 37.08 7.17
C MET A 1 -3.91 36.14 6.64
N ASP A 2 -3.63 35.10 7.42
CA ASP A 2 -2.52 34.17 7.22
C ASP A 2 -2.71 33.42 5.90
N ALA A 3 -1.68 33.38 5.06
CA ALA A 3 -1.72 32.63 3.82
C ALA A 3 -1.73 31.15 4.19
N GLY A 4 -2.91 30.51 4.05
CA GLY A 4 -3.11 29.12 4.42
C GLY A 4 -1.98 28.26 3.86
N ALA A 5 -1.19 27.66 4.76
CA ALA A 5 -0.18 26.68 4.40
C ALA A 5 -0.81 25.67 3.43
N ASP A 6 -0.14 25.42 2.31
CA ASP A 6 -0.60 24.57 1.22
C ASP A 6 -0.94 23.16 1.73
N VAL A 7 -2.17 22.97 2.20
CA VAL A 7 -2.72 21.68 2.58
C VAL A 7 -2.90 20.90 1.28
N ARG A 8 -1.84 20.19 0.88
CA ARG A 8 -1.86 19.30 -0.28
C ARG A 8 -2.66 18.05 0.06
N ILE A 9 -3.99 18.17 -0.04
CA ILE A 9 -4.92 17.05 0.01
C ILE A 9 -5.00 16.39 -1.37
N GLU A 10 -4.91 15.06 -1.40
CA GLU A 10 -5.07 14.25 -2.60
C GLU A 10 -6.16 13.20 -2.36
N LEU A 11 -7.16 13.14 -3.24
CA LEU A 11 -8.14 12.05 -3.27
C LEU A 11 -7.58 10.90 -4.11
N THR A 12 -7.64 9.68 -3.58
CA THR A 12 -7.15 8.47 -4.26
C THR A 12 -8.00 7.25 -3.88
N ASP A 13 -7.69 6.09 -4.46
CA ASP A 13 -8.25 4.81 -4.02
C ASP A 13 -7.28 4.05 -3.10
N GLN A 14 -7.82 3.15 -2.29
CA GLN A 14 -7.07 2.34 -1.33
C GLN A 14 -5.93 1.59 -2.02
N ARG A 15 -6.20 0.99 -3.19
CA ARG A 15 -5.19 0.27 -3.98
C ARG A 15 -4.00 1.17 -4.33
N ALA A 16 -4.24 2.39 -4.81
CA ALA A 16 -3.20 3.33 -5.21
C ALA A 16 -2.42 3.83 -3.99
N ALA A 17 -3.11 4.11 -2.88
CA ALA A 17 -2.47 4.49 -1.62
C ALA A 17 -1.55 3.38 -1.09
N LEU A 18 -2.06 2.15 -1.00
CA LEU A 18 -1.31 0.99 -0.50
C LEU A 18 -0.11 0.63 -1.39
N ARG A 19 -0.26 0.71 -2.72
CA ARG A 19 0.88 0.52 -3.63
C ARG A 19 1.99 1.55 -3.44
N ARG A 20 1.64 2.80 -3.15
CA ARG A 20 2.64 3.85 -2.82
C ARG A 20 3.37 3.58 -1.51
N LEU A 21 2.77 2.79 -0.62
CA LEU A 21 3.39 2.30 0.62
C LEU A 21 4.16 0.98 0.43
N GLY A 22 4.24 0.45 -0.79
CA GLY A 22 4.92 -0.82 -1.07
C GLY A 22 4.10 -2.08 -0.76
N VAL A 23 2.80 -1.93 -0.46
CA VAL A 23 1.91 -3.08 -0.24
C VAL A 23 1.48 -3.64 -1.60
N GLY A 24 1.88 -4.88 -1.87
CA GLY A 24 1.57 -5.60 -3.10
C GLY A 24 1.29 -7.07 -2.83
N GLY A 25 0.41 -7.66 -3.64
CA GLY A 25 0.00 -9.06 -3.53
C GLY A 25 0.81 -10.01 -4.42
N ASP A 26 2.04 -9.65 -4.75
CA ASP A 26 2.89 -10.48 -5.60
C ASP A 26 3.21 -11.79 -4.90
N ARG A 27 3.08 -12.88 -5.65
CA ARG A 27 3.34 -14.22 -5.11
C ARG A 27 4.82 -14.37 -4.75
N PRO A 28 5.16 -14.90 -3.56
CA PRO A 28 6.55 -15.21 -3.22
C PRO A 28 7.18 -16.20 -4.22
N PRO A 29 8.52 -16.19 -4.41
CA PRO A 29 9.21 -17.12 -5.31
C PRO A 29 8.94 -18.58 -4.96
N LEU A 30 8.65 -19.40 -5.97
CA LEU A 30 8.32 -20.82 -5.75
C LEU A 30 9.51 -21.61 -5.14
N SER A 31 10.76 -21.17 -5.36
CA SER A 31 11.94 -21.78 -4.73
C SER A 31 11.86 -21.77 -3.20
N LEU A 32 11.19 -20.77 -2.62
CA LEU A 32 10.99 -20.68 -1.17
C LEU A 32 10.12 -21.83 -0.68
N ALA A 33 9.16 -22.32 -1.47
CA ALA A 33 8.33 -23.47 -1.10
C ALA A 33 9.16 -24.76 -0.91
N THR A 34 10.35 -24.84 -1.52
CA THR A 34 11.27 -25.97 -1.37
C THR A 34 12.29 -25.73 -0.26
N SER A 35 12.89 -24.54 -0.18
CA SER A 35 13.95 -24.25 0.79
C SER A 35 13.43 -23.88 2.19
N ASP A 36 12.24 -23.29 2.27
CA ASP A 36 11.54 -22.89 3.49
C ASP A 36 10.01 -22.90 3.29
N PRO A 37 9.37 -24.09 3.38
CA PRO A 37 7.94 -24.23 3.13
C PRO A 37 7.06 -23.38 4.07
N ALA A 38 7.46 -23.25 5.33
CA ALA A 38 6.72 -22.46 6.32
C ALA A 38 6.80 -20.97 5.98
N GLY A 39 8.00 -20.47 5.67
CA GLY A 39 8.20 -19.10 5.22
C GLY A 39 7.45 -18.80 3.92
N TYR A 40 7.38 -19.76 2.98
CA TYR A 40 6.58 -19.61 1.78
C TYR A 40 5.09 -19.45 2.06
N VAL A 41 4.50 -20.29 2.93
CA VAL A 41 3.07 -20.19 3.27
C VAL A 41 2.76 -18.88 4.00
N THR A 42 3.62 -18.46 4.94
CA THR A 42 3.48 -17.17 5.62
C THR A 42 3.54 -16.01 4.64
N ALA A 43 4.52 -15.99 3.73
CA ALA A 43 4.65 -14.96 2.72
C ALA A 43 3.47 -14.97 1.73
N LEU A 44 2.97 -16.16 1.37
CA LEU A 44 1.83 -16.32 0.47
C LEU A 44 0.53 -15.82 1.11
N ALA A 45 0.31 -16.08 2.40
CA ALA A 45 -0.83 -15.56 3.14
C ALA A 45 -0.83 -14.03 3.16
N ALA A 46 0.32 -13.41 3.49
CA ALA A 46 0.47 -11.96 3.48
C ALA A 46 0.24 -11.36 2.07
N ALA A 47 0.74 -12.02 1.02
CA ALA A 47 0.48 -11.61 -0.36
C ALA A 47 -1.02 -11.70 -0.72
N GLY A 48 -1.72 -12.73 -0.23
CA GLY A 48 -3.18 -12.88 -0.41
C GLY A 48 -3.96 -11.74 0.25
N GLU A 49 -3.63 -11.41 1.50
CA GLU A 49 -4.25 -10.28 2.21
C GLU A 49 -4.02 -8.96 1.47
N ALA A 50 -2.79 -8.70 1.01
CA ALA A 50 -2.47 -7.52 0.21
C ALA A 50 -3.22 -7.50 -1.13
N ALA A 51 -3.43 -8.66 -1.77
CA ALA A 51 -4.18 -8.77 -3.01
C ALA A 51 -5.66 -8.38 -2.83
N GLU A 52 -6.30 -8.85 -1.76
CA GLU A 52 -7.69 -8.47 -1.44
C GLU A 52 -7.82 -6.97 -1.17
N LEU A 53 -6.91 -6.40 -0.36
CA LEU A 53 -6.88 -4.97 -0.06
C LEU A 53 -6.65 -4.08 -1.29
N THR A 54 -6.08 -4.64 -2.36
CA THR A 54 -5.76 -3.91 -3.60
C THR A 54 -6.65 -4.33 -4.78
N ALA A 55 -7.61 -5.23 -4.59
CA ALA A 55 -8.46 -5.78 -5.65
C ALA A 55 -9.40 -4.73 -6.29
N ARG A 56 -9.58 -4.81 -7.62
CA ARG A 56 -10.63 -4.07 -8.35
C ARG A 56 -11.98 -4.75 -8.14
N GLY A 57 -13.06 -3.98 -8.03
CA GLY A 57 -14.40 -4.47 -7.69
C GLY A 57 -14.54 -4.94 -6.24
N GLY A 58 -13.53 -4.67 -5.40
CA GLY A 58 -13.46 -5.09 -4.01
C GLY A 58 -12.83 -4.01 -3.12
N LEU A 59 -12.08 -4.41 -2.10
CA LEU A 59 -11.56 -3.47 -1.09
C LEU A 59 -10.60 -2.42 -1.68
N GLY A 60 -9.94 -2.70 -2.80
CA GLY A 60 -9.04 -1.74 -3.44
C GLY A 60 -9.73 -0.49 -3.99
N ASP A 61 -11.06 -0.49 -4.12
CA ASP A 61 -11.82 0.64 -4.66
C ASP A 61 -12.37 1.59 -3.56
N PHE A 62 -12.10 1.34 -2.28
CA PHE A 62 -12.42 2.28 -1.20
C PHE A 62 -11.67 3.62 -1.41
N GLY A 63 -12.39 4.73 -1.31
CA GLY A 63 -11.82 6.08 -1.46
C GLY A 63 -11.04 6.54 -0.22
N TRP A 64 -9.87 7.12 -0.43
CA TRP A 64 -8.95 7.60 0.62
C TRP A 64 -8.58 9.08 0.39
N LEU A 65 -8.44 9.84 1.47
CA LEU A 65 -7.91 11.21 1.46
C LEU A 65 -6.50 11.21 2.05
N LEU A 66 -5.51 11.62 1.26
CA LEU A 66 -4.13 11.79 1.70
C LEU A 66 -3.90 13.26 2.05
N HIS A 67 -3.35 13.52 3.23
CA HIS A 67 -2.92 14.84 3.66
C HIS A 67 -1.42 14.83 3.91
N ARG A 68 -0.67 15.66 3.19
CA ARG A 68 0.77 15.82 3.44
C ARG A 68 0.99 16.77 4.60
N VAL A 69 1.62 16.28 5.66
CA VAL A 69 2.09 17.10 6.79
C VAL A 69 3.57 17.38 6.63
N GLY A 70 4.00 18.62 6.94
CA GLY A 70 5.30 19.18 6.58
C GLY A 70 6.49 18.25 6.83
N LEU A 71 7.32 18.07 5.80
CA LEU A 71 8.72 17.69 5.97
C LEU A 71 9.52 19.00 5.97
N PRO A 72 10.48 19.20 6.89
CA PRO A 72 11.34 20.37 6.84
C PRO A 72 12.04 20.42 5.48
N GLU A 73 12.05 21.60 4.85
CA GLU A 73 12.85 21.85 3.65
C GLU A 73 14.30 21.46 3.96
N PRO A 74 14.95 20.57 3.17
CA PRO A 74 16.37 20.32 3.33
C PRO A 74 17.11 21.64 3.05
N GLY A 75 17.88 22.10 4.03
CA GLY A 75 18.74 23.28 3.92
C GLY A 75 19.96 23.07 3.03
#